data_AF-A0A1Q5BRM1-F1
#
_entry.id   AF-A0A1Q5BRM1-F1
#
_cell.length_a   1.000
_cell.length_b   1.000
_cell.length_c   1.000
_cell.angle_alpha   90.00
_cell.angle_beta   90.00
_cell.angle_gamma   90.00
#
_symmetry.space_group_name_H-M   'P 1'
#
loop_
_entity.id
_entity.type
_entity.pdbx_description
1 polymer ?
#
loop_
_entity_poly.entity_id
_entity_poly.type
_entity_poly.pdbx_seq_one_letter_code
_entity_poly.pdbx_strand_id
1 'polypeptide(L)'
;MAGRRDRGSVSIEVAVLAPAFIGLMVLAGVAGRTAVAAEAVESAAHDAARAASIARDAGAGRTAATDAARRQLDWSGLHCTAPPALTFRGSVQGRETSFAAAYRSAPGVPATVTVTVSCRVSFADLRAPRLPGVPGGKTVSASFTSPLDTYRSRR
;
A
#
# COMPACT_ATOMS: atom_id res chain seq x y z
N MET A 1 -57.32 32.72 -7.30
CA MET A 1 -56.08 33.13 -7.98
C MET A 1 -55.03 32.04 -7.79
N ALA A 2 -54.52 31.55 -8.92
CA ALA A 2 -53.55 30.46 -9.01
C ALA A 2 -52.11 30.94 -8.72
N GLY A 3 -51.23 30.01 -8.32
CA GLY A 3 -49.78 30.23 -8.30
C GLY A 3 -49.07 29.65 -7.08
N ARG A 4 -49.03 28.30 -6.99
CA ARG A 4 -48.20 27.57 -6.02
C ARG A 4 -46.72 27.90 -6.28
N ARG A 5 -46.08 28.68 -5.39
CA ARG A 5 -44.67 29.12 -5.50
C ARG A 5 -43.67 28.26 -4.71
N ASP A 6 -44.03 27.06 -4.28
CA ASP A 6 -43.12 26.16 -3.53
C ASP A 6 -42.23 25.25 -4.40
N ARG A 7 -42.30 25.35 -5.73
CA ARG A 7 -41.46 24.52 -6.62
C ARG A 7 -40.07 25.10 -6.92
N GLY A 8 -39.75 26.28 -6.38
CA GLY A 8 -38.45 26.95 -6.58
C GLY A 8 -37.44 26.76 -5.43
N SER A 9 -37.89 26.48 -4.20
CA SER A 9 -37.01 26.36 -3.02
C SER A 9 -36.17 25.08 -3.07
N VAL A 10 -36.82 23.93 -3.32
CA VAL A 10 -36.16 22.62 -3.36
C VAL A 10 -35.08 22.57 -4.44
N SER A 11 -35.34 23.14 -5.62
CA SER A 11 -34.35 23.16 -6.71
C SER A 11 -33.12 24.02 -6.41
N ILE A 12 -33.31 25.18 -5.76
CA ILE A 12 -32.20 26.06 -5.37
C ILE A 12 -31.42 25.48 -4.19
N GLU A 13 -32.10 24.91 -3.20
CA GLU A 13 -31.46 24.24 -2.06
C GLU A 13 -30.58 23.07 -2.52
N VAL A 14 -31.11 22.22 -3.42
CA VAL A 14 -30.34 21.12 -4.01
C VAL A 14 -29.18 21.66 -4.87
N ALA A 15 -29.38 22.74 -5.63
CA ALA A 15 -28.29 23.32 -6.44
C ALA A 15 -27.11 23.82 -5.58
N VAL A 16 -27.38 24.30 -4.36
CA VAL A 16 -26.36 24.77 -3.40
C VAL A 16 -25.76 23.62 -2.59
N LEU A 17 -26.57 22.65 -2.13
CA LEU A 17 -26.12 21.54 -1.28
C LEU A 17 -25.46 20.39 -2.06
N ALA A 18 -25.91 20.12 -3.29
CA ALA A 18 -25.40 19.00 -4.08
C ALA A 18 -23.88 19.05 -4.31
N PRO A 19 -23.24 20.20 -4.64
CA PRO A 19 -21.79 20.28 -4.78
C PRO A 19 -21.03 19.89 -3.49
N ALA A 20 -21.52 20.33 -2.33
CA ALA A 20 -20.91 19.99 -1.04
C ALA A 20 -21.02 18.50 -0.75
N PHE A 21 -22.20 17.91 -1.00
CA PHE A 21 -22.42 16.47 -0.83
C PHE A 21 -21.57 15.63 -1.80
N ILE A 22 -21.45 16.04 -3.06
CA ILE A 22 -20.57 15.40 -4.04
C ILE A 22 -19.11 15.48 -3.57
N GLY A 23 -18.68 16.64 -3.07
CA GLY A 23 -17.34 16.81 -2.49
C GLY A 23 -17.10 15.87 -1.31
N LEU A 24 -18.08 15.70 -0.43
CA LEU A 24 -18.00 14.74 0.67
C LEU A 24 -17.86 13.30 0.16
N MET A 25 -18.63 12.91 -0.86
CA MET A 25 -18.55 11.57 -1.46
C MET A 25 -17.20 11.30 -2.14
N VAL A 26 -16.66 12.29 -2.86
CA VAL A 26 -15.33 12.21 -3.47
C VAL A 26 -14.26 12.05 -2.39
N LEU A 27 -14.33 12.85 -1.32
CA LEU A 27 -13.39 12.76 -0.20
C LEU A 27 -13.47 11.40 0.50
N ALA A 28 -14.69 10.90 0.75
CA ALA A 28 -14.92 9.57 1.30
C ALA A 28 -14.36 8.47 0.39
N GLY A 29 -14.54 8.58 -0.93
CA GLY A 29 -13.98 7.65 -1.90
C GLY A 29 -12.45 7.64 -1.92
N VAL A 30 -11.82 8.82 -1.90
CA VAL A 30 -10.35 8.93 -1.82
C VAL A 30 -9.85 8.33 -0.50
N ALA A 31 -10.45 8.71 0.63
CA ALA A 31 -10.07 8.20 1.94
C ALA A 31 -10.22 6.66 2.01
N GLY A 32 -11.38 6.14 1.61
CA GLY A 32 -11.68 4.71 1.59
C GLY A 32 -10.69 3.92 0.72
N ARG A 33 -10.42 4.39 -0.49
CA ARG A 33 -9.41 3.74 -1.36
C ARG A 33 -8.02 3.77 -0.77
N THR A 34 -7.64 4.86 -0.11
CA THR A 34 -6.33 4.92 0.55
C THR A 34 -6.24 3.98 1.74
N ALA A 35 -7.33 3.79 2.49
CA ALA A 35 -7.37 2.86 3.61
C ALA A 35 -7.23 1.41 3.13
N VAL A 36 -8.04 0.99 2.16
CA VAL A 36 -7.97 -0.36 1.57
C VAL A 36 -6.58 -0.62 0.97
N ALA A 37 -6.01 0.37 0.27
CA ALA A 37 -4.66 0.25 -0.27
C ALA A 37 -3.59 0.12 0.83
N ALA A 38 -3.75 0.81 1.97
CA ALA A 38 -2.81 0.72 3.08
C ALA A 38 -2.82 -0.66 3.71
N GLU A 39 -4.00 -1.21 3.97
CA GLU A 39 -4.16 -2.57 4.53
C GLU A 39 -3.56 -3.64 3.59
N ALA A 40 -3.86 -3.55 2.29
CA ALA A 40 -3.31 -4.47 1.29
C ALA A 40 -1.78 -4.38 1.19
N VAL A 41 -1.22 -3.17 1.21
CA VAL A 41 0.24 -2.96 1.14
C VAL A 41 0.93 -3.40 2.43
N GLU A 42 0.29 -3.24 3.59
CA GLU A 42 0.79 -3.74 4.88
C GLU A 42 0.84 -5.27 4.90
N SER A 43 -0.24 -5.92 4.46
CA SER A 43 -0.30 -7.37 4.34
C SER A 43 0.73 -7.90 3.33
N ALA A 44 0.88 -7.23 2.19
CA ALA A 44 1.90 -7.58 1.20
C ALA A 44 3.32 -7.43 1.75
N ALA A 45 3.61 -6.39 2.54
CA ALA A 45 4.90 -6.21 3.18
C ALA A 45 5.18 -7.33 4.21
N HIS A 46 4.16 -7.71 4.99
CA HIS A 46 4.23 -8.82 5.93
C HIS A 46 4.61 -10.14 5.24
N ASP A 47 3.87 -10.51 4.20
CA ASP A 47 4.09 -11.75 3.46
C ASP A 47 5.43 -11.75 2.72
N ALA A 48 5.82 -10.61 2.17
CA ALA A 48 7.11 -10.45 1.50
C ALA A 48 8.29 -10.64 2.47
N ALA A 49 8.24 -10.02 3.64
CA ALA A 49 9.28 -10.16 4.65
C ALA A 49 9.36 -11.58 5.21
N ARG A 50 8.20 -12.24 5.41
CA ARG A 50 8.14 -13.64 5.83
C ARG A 50 8.68 -14.59 4.76
N ALA A 51 8.35 -14.36 3.49
CA ALA A 51 8.88 -15.15 2.38
C ALA A 51 10.40 -14.97 2.22
N ALA A 52 10.90 -13.74 2.44
CA ALA A 52 12.33 -13.48 2.47
C ALA A 52 13.02 -14.26 3.60
N SER A 53 12.52 -14.18 4.83
CA SER A 53 13.23 -14.71 6.01
C SER A 53 13.42 -16.24 6.01
N ILE A 54 12.58 -16.98 5.27
CA ILE A 54 12.69 -18.43 5.11
C ILE A 54 13.56 -18.87 3.91
N ALA A 55 13.95 -17.93 3.04
CA ALA A 55 14.78 -18.21 1.88
C ALA A 55 16.23 -18.52 2.28
N ARG A 56 16.94 -19.27 1.43
CA ARG A 56 18.31 -19.76 1.74
C ARG A 56 19.40 -18.73 1.52
N ASP A 57 19.19 -17.81 0.58
CA ASP A 57 20.12 -16.77 0.19
C ASP A 57 19.37 -15.49 -0.21
N ALA A 58 20.11 -14.40 -0.38
CA ALA A 58 19.55 -13.08 -0.65
C ALA A 58 18.93 -12.95 -2.05
N GLY A 59 19.36 -13.73 -3.04
CA GLY A 59 18.78 -13.71 -4.39
C GLY A 59 17.41 -14.40 -4.39
N ALA A 60 17.36 -15.61 -3.83
CA ALA A 60 16.12 -16.34 -3.62
C ALA A 60 15.15 -15.56 -2.72
N GLY A 61 15.65 -14.92 -1.66
CA GLY A 61 14.84 -14.10 -0.75
C GLY A 61 14.17 -12.91 -1.42
N ARG A 62 14.88 -12.20 -2.31
CA ARG A 62 14.28 -11.10 -3.08
C ARG A 62 13.20 -11.59 -4.04
N THR A 63 13.44 -12.71 -4.70
CA THR A 63 12.48 -13.31 -5.65
C THR A 63 11.23 -13.76 -4.90
N ALA A 64 11.39 -14.54 -3.83
CA ALA A 64 10.28 -15.02 -3.00
C ALA A 64 9.46 -13.88 -2.39
N ALA A 65 10.12 -12.83 -1.90
CA ALA A 65 9.46 -11.65 -1.36
C ALA A 65 8.66 -10.88 -2.43
N THR A 66 9.23 -10.72 -3.62
CA THR A 66 8.57 -10.03 -4.74
C THR A 66 7.33 -10.80 -5.20
N ASP A 67 7.45 -12.12 -5.33
CA ASP A 67 6.33 -12.96 -5.75
C ASP A 67 5.24 -13.02 -4.67
N ALA A 68 5.62 -13.07 -3.39
CA ALA A 68 4.68 -13.02 -2.27
C ALA A 68 3.92 -11.69 -2.23
N ALA A 69 4.62 -10.56 -2.36
CA ALA A 69 4.00 -9.24 -2.41
C ALA A 69 2.99 -9.15 -3.58
N ARG A 70 3.38 -9.60 -4.78
CA ARG A 70 2.51 -9.58 -5.96
C ARG A 70 1.25 -10.42 -5.75
N ARG A 71 1.41 -11.68 -5.33
CA ARG A 71 0.27 -12.56 -5.04
C ARG A 71 -0.69 -11.94 -4.02
N GLN A 72 -0.14 -11.29 -3.00
CA GLN A 72 -0.98 -10.69 -1.96
C GLN A 72 -1.73 -9.45 -2.45
N LEU A 73 -1.07 -8.59 -3.23
CA LEU A 73 -1.72 -7.44 -3.86
C LEU A 73 -2.79 -7.87 -4.87
N ASP A 74 -2.50 -8.90 -5.68
CA ASP A 74 -3.45 -9.47 -6.63
C ASP A 74 -4.67 -10.09 -5.91
N TRP A 75 -4.43 -10.80 -4.79
CA TRP A 75 -5.49 -11.38 -3.96
C TRP A 75 -6.36 -10.31 -3.31
N SER A 76 -5.78 -9.21 -2.85
CA SER A 76 -6.50 -8.02 -2.36
C SER A 76 -7.18 -7.21 -3.48
N GLY A 77 -6.96 -7.56 -4.75
CA GLY A 77 -7.47 -6.82 -5.91
C GLY A 77 -6.85 -5.43 -6.09
N LEU A 78 -5.73 -5.12 -5.42
CA LEU A 78 -5.10 -3.81 -5.48
C LEU A 78 -4.22 -3.68 -6.73
N HIS A 79 -4.69 -2.89 -7.70
CA HIS A 79 -3.95 -2.62 -8.93
C HIS A 79 -3.16 -1.33 -8.81
N CYS A 80 -1.84 -1.45 -8.70
CA CYS A 80 -0.93 -0.32 -8.73
C CYS A 80 -0.83 0.26 -10.16
N THR A 81 -0.67 1.58 -10.31
CA THR A 81 -0.49 2.21 -11.63
C THR A 81 0.81 1.81 -12.33
N ALA A 82 1.77 1.31 -11.56
CA ALA A 82 3.03 0.73 -12.01
C ALA A 82 3.32 -0.49 -11.12
N PRO A 83 4.18 -1.43 -11.55
CA PRO A 83 4.57 -2.55 -10.71
C PRO A 83 5.01 -2.10 -9.31
N PRO A 84 4.63 -2.81 -8.23
CA PRO A 84 4.96 -2.42 -6.87
C PRO A 84 6.49 -2.33 -6.71
N ALA A 85 6.94 -1.24 -6.09
CA ALA A 85 8.35 -1.03 -5.81
C ALA A 85 8.69 -1.64 -4.44
N LEU A 86 9.70 -2.51 -4.40
CA LEU A 86 10.16 -3.15 -3.17
C LEU A 86 11.56 -2.65 -2.81
N THR A 87 11.76 -2.28 -1.55
CA THR A 87 13.10 -1.99 -1.00
C THR A 87 13.42 -2.95 0.13
N PHE A 88 14.68 -3.39 0.18
CA PHE A 88 15.14 -4.45 1.07
C PHE A 88 16.25 -3.94 1.99
N ARG A 89 16.09 -4.14 3.29
CA ARG A 89 17.09 -3.84 4.31
C ARG A 89 17.35 -5.06 5.19
N GLY A 90 18.50 -5.07 5.84
CA GLY A 90 18.87 -6.10 6.81
C GLY A 90 19.28 -5.47 8.13
N SER A 91 19.26 -6.26 9.20
CA SER A 91 19.88 -5.89 10.46
C SER A 91 20.55 -7.12 11.08
N VAL A 92 21.70 -6.93 11.71
CA VAL A 92 22.44 -7.98 12.42
C VAL A 92 22.75 -7.48 13.81
N GLN A 93 22.33 -8.20 14.84
CA GLN A 93 22.43 -7.78 16.24
C GLN A 93 21.87 -6.36 16.49
N GLY A 94 20.77 -6.02 15.81
CA GLY A 94 20.14 -4.71 15.92
C GLY A 94 20.85 -3.58 15.15
N ARG A 95 21.96 -3.84 14.47
CA ARG A 95 22.63 -2.85 13.61
C ARG A 95 22.20 -3.00 12.17
N GLU A 96 21.74 -1.89 11.59
CA GLU A 96 21.31 -1.84 10.19
C GLU A 96 22.45 -2.21 9.24
N THR A 97 22.11 -3.00 8.23
CA THR A 97 23.04 -3.45 7.19
C THR A 97 22.29 -3.71 5.89
N SER A 98 23.02 -4.07 4.84
CA SER A 98 22.38 -4.47 3.58
C SER A 98 21.62 -5.79 3.74
N PHE A 99 20.54 -5.96 3.00
CA PHE A 99 19.78 -7.22 2.94
C PHE A 99 20.71 -8.42 2.74
N ALA A 100 21.64 -8.35 1.79
CA ALA A 100 22.57 -9.43 1.51
C ALA A 100 23.57 -9.69 2.66
N ALA A 101 24.00 -8.67 3.39
CA ALA A 101 24.87 -8.83 4.55
C ALA A 101 24.15 -9.51 5.72
N ALA A 102 22.85 -9.27 5.91
CA ALA A 102 22.05 -9.98 6.91
C ALA A 102 21.98 -11.49 6.64
N TYR A 103 21.89 -11.93 5.38
CA TYR A 103 21.95 -13.37 5.05
C TYR A 103 23.32 -13.99 5.37
N ARG A 104 24.40 -13.21 5.30
CA ARG A 104 25.77 -13.67 5.60
C ARG A 104 26.12 -13.65 7.09
N SER A 105 25.17 -13.34 7.98
CA SER A 105 25.40 -13.39 9.43
C SER A 105 25.82 -14.80 9.85
N ALA A 106 26.78 -14.90 10.78
CA ALA A 106 27.21 -16.20 11.30
C ALA A 106 26.04 -16.95 11.99
N PRO A 107 26.05 -18.30 11.99
CA PRO A 107 25.08 -19.09 12.75
C PRO A 107 25.03 -18.66 14.22
N GLY A 108 23.84 -18.64 14.81
CA GLY A 108 23.62 -18.15 16.18
C GLY A 108 23.56 -16.62 16.33
N VAL A 109 23.89 -15.84 15.29
CA VAL A 109 23.78 -14.39 15.33
C VAL A 109 22.38 -13.95 14.89
N PRO A 110 21.62 -13.22 15.73
CA PRO A 110 20.30 -12.76 15.36
C PRO A 110 20.39 -11.77 14.20
N ALA A 111 19.68 -12.06 13.12
CA ALA A 111 19.56 -11.22 11.94
C ALA A 111 18.10 -11.07 11.56
N THR A 112 17.73 -9.91 11.01
CA THR A 112 16.39 -9.63 10.49
C THR A 112 16.48 -9.06 9.09
N VAL A 113 15.40 -9.19 8.33
CA VAL A 113 15.20 -8.48 7.08
C VAL A 113 13.94 -7.65 7.14
N THR A 114 14.03 -6.47 6.56
CA THR A 114 12.90 -5.55 6.41
C THR A 114 12.60 -5.41 4.92
N VAL A 115 11.34 -5.63 4.56
CA VAL A 115 10.84 -5.40 3.20
C VAL A 115 9.86 -4.26 3.26
N THR A 116 10.09 -3.23 2.46
CA THR A 116 9.13 -2.14 2.24
C THR A 116 8.49 -2.32 0.88
N VAL A 117 7.16 -2.33 0.84
CA VAL A 117 6.36 -2.40 -0.38
C VAL A 117 5.75 -1.04 -0.60
N SER A 118 5.83 -0.53 -1.84
CA SER A 118 5.25 0.74 -2.25
C SER A 118 4.42 0.56 -3.51
N CYS A 119 3.19 1.08 -3.47
CA CYS A 119 2.21 0.98 -4.53
C CYS A 119 1.60 2.36 -4.78
N ARG A 120 1.54 2.78 -6.05
CA ARG A 120 0.85 4.01 -6.44
C ARG A 120 -0.57 3.67 -6.88
N VAL A 121 -1.56 4.20 -6.18
CA VAL A 121 -2.99 4.04 -6.49
C VAL A 121 -3.50 5.25 -7.26
N SER A 122 -4.37 5.05 -8.25
CA SER A 122 -4.97 6.13 -9.03
C SER A 122 -6.31 6.58 -8.44
N PHE A 123 -6.61 7.87 -8.61
CA PHE A 123 -7.93 8.44 -8.35
C PHE A 123 -8.52 9.10 -9.60
N ALA A 124 -8.07 8.69 -10.79
CA ALA A 124 -8.46 9.32 -12.05
C ALA A 124 -9.98 9.30 -12.28
N ASP A 125 -10.65 8.25 -11.85
CA ASP A 125 -12.09 8.05 -11.94
C ASP A 125 -12.89 8.81 -10.86
N LEU A 126 -12.23 9.30 -9.80
CA LEU A 126 -12.83 10.20 -8.81
C LEU A 126 -12.66 11.68 -9.17
N ARG A 127 -12.04 11.98 -10.32
CA ARG A 127 -11.92 13.34 -10.83
C ARG A 127 -13.26 13.78 -11.43
N ALA A 128 -13.91 14.73 -10.78
CA ALA A 128 -15.02 15.44 -11.38
C ALA A 128 -14.50 16.70 -12.12
N PRO A 129 -14.94 16.99 -13.37
CA PRO A 129 -14.46 18.12 -14.17
C PRO A 129 -14.56 19.50 -13.52
N ARG A 130 -15.34 19.63 -12.43
CA ARG A 130 -15.59 20.88 -11.71
C ARG A 130 -15.13 20.88 -10.25
N LEU A 131 -14.51 19.80 -9.75
CA LEU A 131 -13.91 19.78 -8.41
C LEU A 131 -12.37 19.92 -8.52
N PRO A 132 -11.82 21.13 -8.30
CA PRO A 132 -10.38 21.29 -8.13
C PRO A 132 -9.91 20.57 -6.87
N GLY A 133 -8.73 19.95 -6.92
CA GLY A 133 -8.04 19.44 -5.73
C GLY A 133 -7.89 17.92 -5.60
N VAL A 134 -8.51 17.10 -6.47
CA VAL A 134 -8.30 15.63 -6.42
C VAL A 134 -6.96 15.26 -7.09
N PRO A 135 -5.97 14.73 -6.34
CA PRO A 135 -4.70 14.32 -6.91
C PRO A 135 -4.90 13.16 -7.89
N GLY A 136 -4.03 13.01 -8.89
CA GLY A 136 -4.14 11.93 -9.89
C GLY A 136 -3.94 10.53 -9.32
N GLY A 137 -3.37 10.46 -8.11
CA GLY A 137 -3.14 9.25 -7.36
C GLY A 137 -2.34 9.54 -6.10
N LYS A 138 -2.11 8.52 -5.28
CA LYS A 138 -1.31 8.58 -4.06
C LYS A 138 -0.39 7.37 -4.00
N THR A 139 0.83 7.56 -3.52
CA THR A 139 1.71 6.45 -3.19
C THR A 139 1.43 6.00 -1.76
N VAL A 140 1.17 4.71 -1.59
CA VAL A 140 0.96 4.04 -0.31
C VAL A 140 2.11 3.07 -0.09
N SER A 141 2.70 3.09 1.10
CA SER A 141 3.87 2.28 1.42
C SER A 141 3.73 1.71 2.82
N ALA A 142 4.17 0.46 2.99
CA ALA A 142 4.27 -0.20 4.29
C ALA A 142 5.57 -0.99 4.37
N SER A 143 6.03 -1.27 5.58
CA SER A 143 7.24 -2.06 5.82
C SER A 143 7.02 -3.08 6.92
N PHE A 144 7.54 -4.29 6.72
CA PHE A 144 7.53 -5.31 7.74
C PHE A 144 8.91 -5.91 7.94
N THR A 145 9.23 -6.25 9.18
CA THR A 145 10.51 -6.85 9.58
C THR A 145 10.29 -8.27 10.05
N SER A 146 11.02 -9.22 9.48
CA SER A 146 10.97 -10.64 9.87
C SER A 146 12.36 -11.14 10.30
N PRO A 147 12.46 -11.91 11.38
CA PRO A 147 13.73 -12.53 11.78
C PRO A 147 14.14 -13.58 10.75
N LEU A 148 15.40 -13.55 10.31
CA LEU A 148 15.94 -14.64 9.51
C LEU A 148 16.10 -15.86 10.40
N ASP A 149 15.81 -17.04 9.85
CA ASP A 149 16.07 -18.30 10.55
C ASP A 149 17.57 -18.45 10.83
N THR A 150 17.94 -18.34 12.11
CA THR A 150 19.31 -18.35 12.61
C THR A 150 19.93 -19.75 12.62
N TYR A 151 19.10 -20.80 12.53
CA TYR A 151 19.53 -22.20 12.69
C TYR A 151 19.60 -22.96 11.37
N ARG A 152 19.17 -22.34 10.27
CA ARG A 152 19.23 -22.96 8.94
C ARG A 152 20.54 -22.65 8.24
N SER A 153 21.22 -23.68 7.71
CA SER A 153 22.44 -23.50 6.91
C SER A 153 22.16 -22.63 5.68
N ARG A 154 22.89 -21.53 5.53
CA ARG A 154 22.83 -20.61 4.38
C ARG A 154 24.06 -20.86 3.49
N ARG A 155 23.89 -20.77 2.17
CA ARG A 155 24.99 -20.91 1.19
C ARG A 155 25.30 -19.56 0.56
#